data_AF-A0A8S2TEX9-F1
#
_entry.id   AF-A0A8S2TEX9-F1
#
_cell.length_a   1.000
_cell.length_b   1.000
_cell.length_c   1.000
_cell.angle_alpha   90.00
_cell.angle_beta   90.00
_cell.angle_gamma   90.00
#
_symmetry.space_group_name_H-M   'P 1'
#
loop_
_entity.id
_entity.type
_entity.pdbx_description
1 polymer ?
#
loop_
_entity_poly.entity_id
_entity_poly.type
_entity_poly.pdbx_seq_one_letter_code
_entity_poly.pdbx_strand_id
1 'polypeptide(L)'
;NLASQLTISKSQPIISGIDDIKNGKVPGNRIGLLVGSASLEYYLTAVSGGNPNYYPLYSRDQIYQNLLGNKIDVGFIDTGNAEYMTNDVYCNLTIAGSGFN
;
A
#
# COMPACT_ATOMS: atom_id res chain seq x y z
N ASN A 1 -35.35 11.80 6.40
CA ASN A 1 -34.13 11.13 6.93
C ASN A 1 -33.14 10.88 5.80
N LEU A 2 -32.39 11.90 5.35
CA LEU A 2 -31.38 11.79 4.28
C LEU A 2 -29.94 11.76 4.83
N ALA A 3 -29.73 12.28 6.05
CA ALA A 3 -28.41 12.41 6.67
C ALA A 3 -27.79 11.09 7.17
N SER A 4 -28.57 10.01 7.30
CA SER A 4 -28.06 8.72 7.81
C SER A 4 -27.41 7.85 6.72
N GLN A 5 -27.68 8.09 5.44
CA GLN A 5 -27.13 7.28 4.34
C GLN A 5 -25.78 7.79 3.83
N LEU A 6 -25.39 9.04 4.14
CA LEU A 6 -24.08 9.57 3.74
C LEU A 6 -22.93 9.06 4.61
N THR A 7 -23.18 8.66 5.86
CA THR A 7 -22.12 8.19 6.79
C THR A 7 -21.66 6.76 6.49
N ILE A 8 -22.46 5.97 5.77
CA ILE A 8 -22.15 4.59 5.38
C ILE A 8 -21.49 4.53 3.99
N SER A 9 -21.50 5.64 3.24
CA SER A 9 -20.88 5.71 1.92
C SER A 9 -19.38 5.97 2.04
N LYS A 10 -18.60 4.90 1.81
CA LYS A 10 -17.12 4.84 1.68
C LYS A 10 -16.34 4.74 2.99
N SER A 11 -16.55 3.69 3.77
CA SER A 11 -15.36 3.02 4.29
C SER A 11 -14.65 2.41 3.07
N GLN A 12 -13.60 3.08 2.58
CA GLN A 12 -12.64 2.46 1.66
C GLN A 12 -12.26 1.11 2.29
N PRO A 13 -12.24 -0.02 1.53
CA PRO A 13 -11.92 -1.31 2.11
C PRO A 13 -10.56 -1.23 2.78
N ILE A 14 -10.55 -1.19 4.11
CA ILE A 14 -9.34 -1.06 4.90
C ILE A 14 -8.51 -2.30 4.60
N ILE A 15 -7.30 -2.07 4.11
CA ILE A 15 -6.31 -3.13 3.92
C ILE A 15 -5.83 -3.49 5.32
N SER A 16 -6.02 -4.75 5.67
CA SER A 16 -5.69 -5.27 7.00
C SER A 16 -4.28 -5.86 7.08
N GLY A 17 -3.71 -6.26 5.94
CA GLY A 17 -2.36 -6.81 5.87
C GLY A 17 -2.05 -7.47 4.52
N ILE A 18 -1.00 -8.29 4.50
CA ILE A 18 -0.49 -8.90 3.28
C ILE A 18 -1.46 -9.91 2.64
N ASP A 19 -2.31 -10.57 3.43
CA ASP A 19 -3.27 -11.54 2.90
C ASP A 19 -4.34 -10.88 2.03
N ASP A 20 -4.75 -9.65 2.34
CA ASP A 20 -5.62 -8.86 1.48
C ASP A 20 -4.98 -8.60 0.10
N ILE A 21 -3.67 -8.41 0.07
CA ILE A 21 -2.90 -8.22 -1.17
C ILE A 21 -2.81 -9.53 -1.96
N LYS A 22 -2.48 -10.63 -1.28
CA LYS A 22 -2.43 -11.97 -1.90
C LYS A 22 -3.78 -12.40 -2.47
N ASN A 23 -4.87 -12.04 -1.80
CA ASN A 23 -6.24 -12.34 -2.22
C ASN A 23 -6.75 -11.38 -3.31
N GLY A 24 -5.92 -10.43 -3.79
CA GLY A 24 -6.26 -9.55 -4.91
C GLY A 24 -7.24 -8.43 -4.56
N LYS A 25 -7.38 -8.06 -3.29
CA LYS A 25 -8.24 -6.95 -2.86
C LYS A 25 -7.77 -5.59 -3.42
N VAL A 26 -6.49 -5.51 -3.81
CA VAL A 26 -5.89 -4.37 -4.50
C VAL A 26 -5.44 -4.80 -5.90
N PRO A 27 -5.83 -4.10 -6.97
CA PRO A 27 -5.29 -4.34 -8.30
C PRO A 27 -3.77 -4.21 -8.31
N GLY A 28 -3.08 -5.16 -8.94
CA GLY A 28 -1.62 -5.18 -8.95
C GLY A 28 -0.97 -3.87 -9.42
N ASN A 29 -1.49 -3.25 -10.48
CA ASN A 29 -1.04 -1.96 -11.00
C ASN A 29 -1.27 -0.76 -10.05
N ARG A 30 -1.90 -0.97 -8.89
CA ARG A 30 -2.05 0.00 -7.81
C ARG A 30 -1.22 -0.36 -6.56
N ILE A 31 -0.35 -1.36 -6.67
CA ILE A 31 0.64 -1.72 -5.65
C ILE A 31 1.99 -1.16 -6.07
N GLY A 32 2.46 -0.14 -5.37
CA GLY A 32 3.75 0.50 -5.59
C GLY A 32 4.90 -0.28 -4.96
N LEU A 33 5.87 -0.68 -5.79
CA LEU A 33 7.06 -1.40 -5.34
C LEU A 33 8.33 -0.74 -5.87
N LEU A 34 9.30 -0.54 -4.98
CA LEU A 34 10.60 0.00 -5.35
C LEU A 34 11.39 -1.07 -6.13
N VAL A 35 11.79 -0.74 -7.36
CA VAL A 35 12.56 -1.63 -8.22
C VAL A 35 13.93 -1.91 -7.59
N GLY A 36 14.34 -3.18 -7.59
CA GLY A 36 15.59 -3.62 -6.98
C GLY A 36 15.56 -3.69 -5.44
N SER A 37 14.38 -3.60 -4.82
CA SER A 37 14.23 -3.76 -3.37
C SER A 37 13.89 -5.20 -2.97
N ALA A 38 14.24 -5.58 -1.74
CA ALA A 38 13.82 -6.84 -1.14
C ALA A 38 12.29 -6.98 -1.07
N SER A 39 11.55 -5.87 -0.95
CA SER A 39 10.08 -5.88 -0.98
C SER A 39 9.53 -6.30 -2.35
N LEU A 40 10.20 -5.91 -3.44
CA LEU A 40 9.84 -6.38 -4.78
C LEU A 40 10.12 -7.87 -4.93
N GLU A 41 11.29 -8.34 -4.48
CA GLU A 41 11.63 -9.76 -4.51
C GLU A 41 10.63 -10.61 -3.72
N TYR A 42 10.26 -10.16 -2.52
CA TYR A 42 9.21 -10.80 -1.72
C TYR A 42 7.87 -10.82 -2.45
N TYR A 43 7.45 -9.69 -3.04
CA TYR A 43 6.18 -9.63 -3.77
C TYR A 43 6.16 -10.64 -4.92
N LEU A 44 7.22 -10.66 -5.74
CA LEU A 44 7.32 -11.57 -6.88
C LEU A 44 7.32 -13.04 -6.43
N THR A 45 8.02 -13.37 -5.34
CA THR A 45 8.16 -14.76 -4.89
C THR A 45 6.96 -15.28 -4.09
N ALA A 46 6.41 -14.47 -3.20
CA ALA A 46 5.43 -14.90 -2.19
C ALA A 46 4.02 -14.35 -2.39
N VAL A 47 3.82 -13.38 -3.27
CA VAL A 47 2.52 -12.71 -3.47
C VAL A 47 1.99 -12.91 -4.88
N SER A 48 2.76 -12.54 -5.91
CA SER A 48 2.28 -12.56 -7.30
C SER A 48 2.64 -13.83 -8.08
N GLY A 49 3.39 -14.75 -7.49
CA GLY A 49 3.81 -16.00 -8.16
C GLY A 49 4.67 -15.76 -9.40
N GLY A 50 5.54 -14.75 -9.36
CA GLY A 50 6.46 -14.36 -10.44
C GLY A 50 5.85 -13.37 -11.44
N ASN A 51 4.58 -13.01 -11.30
CA ASN A 51 3.94 -12.05 -12.20
C ASN A 51 4.38 -10.61 -11.86
N PRO A 52 4.95 -9.84 -12.80
CA PRO A 52 5.34 -8.45 -12.58
C PRO A 52 4.14 -7.48 -12.67
N ASN A 53 3.05 -7.80 -11.98
CA ASN A 53 1.81 -7.01 -11.96
C ASN A 53 1.85 -5.93 -10.88
N TYR A 54 2.85 -5.05 -10.89
CA TYR A 54 3.00 -3.97 -9.91
C TYR A 54 3.23 -2.61 -10.57
N TYR A 55 3.07 -1.53 -9.81
CA TYR A 55 3.47 -0.19 -10.22
C TYR A 55 4.96 0.05 -9.84
N PRO A 56 5.87 0.18 -10.81
CA PRO A 56 7.28 0.34 -10.52
C PRO A 56 7.58 1.73 -9.94
N LEU A 57 8.35 1.76 -8.86
CA LEU A 57 8.86 2.96 -8.23
C LEU A 57 10.39 2.93 -8.25
N TYR A 58 11.02 4.09 -8.33
CA TYR A 58 12.48 4.24 -8.46
C TYR A 58 13.10 5.04 -7.31
N SER A 59 12.27 5.63 -6.44
CA SER A 59 12.71 6.26 -5.19
C SER A 59 11.65 6.11 -4.10
N ARG A 60 12.07 6.27 -2.84
CA ARG A 60 11.16 6.24 -1.69
C ARG A 60 10.15 7.39 -1.73
N ASP A 61 10.57 8.57 -2.16
CA ASP A 61 9.70 9.76 -2.28
C ASP A 61 8.53 9.52 -3.25
N GLN A 62 8.77 8.75 -4.32
CA GLN A 62 7.72 8.39 -5.26
C GLN A 62 6.62 7.54 -4.62
N ILE A 63 6.89 6.77 -3.55
CA ILE A 63 5.85 6.01 -2.84
C ILE A 63 4.82 6.99 -2.28
N TYR A 64 5.28 7.99 -1.54
CA TYR A 64 4.40 8.98 -0.90
C TYR A 64 3.66 9.85 -1.90
N GLN A 65 4.37 10.37 -2.91
CA GLN A 65 3.76 11.20 -3.95
C GLN A 65 2.68 10.44 -4.72
N ASN A 66 2.91 9.15 -5.01
CA ASN A 66 1.93 8.34 -5.73
C ASN A 66 0.76 7.90 -4.85
N LEU A 67 0.95 7.69 -3.54
CA LEU A 67 -0.14 7.46 -2.59
C LEU A 67 -1.04 8.70 -2.48
N LEU A 68 -0.44 9.89 -2.25
CA LEU A 68 -1.17 11.16 -2.16
C LEU A 68 -1.83 11.56 -3.48
N GLY A 69 -1.16 11.28 -4.60
CA GLY A 69 -1.67 11.48 -5.95
C GLY A 69 -2.66 10.43 -6.42
N ASN A 70 -3.03 9.47 -5.55
CA ASN A 70 -3.98 8.39 -5.83
C ASN A 70 -3.60 7.53 -7.06
N LYS A 71 -2.30 7.42 -7.36
CA LYS A 71 -1.76 6.57 -8.42
C LYS A 71 -1.60 5.11 -7.96
N ILE A 72 -1.29 4.93 -6.69
CA ILE A 72 -1.23 3.63 -6.01
C ILE A 72 -2.10 3.67 -4.75
N ASP A 73 -2.61 2.52 -4.32
CA ASP A 73 -3.35 2.34 -3.06
C ASP A 73 -2.44 1.86 -1.93
N VAL A 74 -1.35 1.17 -2.29
CA VAL A 74 -0.44 0.51 -1.35
C VAL A 74 1.00 0.74 -1.78
N GLY A 75 1.88 1.01 -0.83
CA GLY A 75 3.33 0.98 -1.02
C GLY A 75 3.97 0.08 0.02
N PHE A 76 5.00 -0.70 -0.36
CA PHE A 76 5.76 -1.51 0.59
C PHE A 76 6.96 -0.70 1.06
N ILE A 77 7.06 -0.50 2.37
CA ILE A 77 8.12 0.26 3.01
C ILE A 77 8.60 -0.50 4.26
N ASP A 78 9.90 -0.38 4.54
CA ASP A 78 10.51 -0.84 5.78
C ASP A 78 9.87 -0.16 7.01
N THR A 79 9.56 -0.94 8.04
CA THR A 79 8.78 -0.51 9.21
C THR A 79 9.35 0.75 9.88
N GLY A 80 10.67 0.88 9.99
CA GLY A 80 11.29 2.06 10.62
C GLY A 80 11.09 3.36 9.81
N ASN A 81 11.03 3.25 8.47
CA ASN A 81 10.74 4.40 7.62
C ASN A 81 9.24 4.72 7.56
N ALA A 82 8.38 3.70 7.65
CA ALA A 82 6.93 3.88 7.65
C ALA A 82 6.46 4.63 8.89
N GLU A 83 6.92 4.23 10.08
CA GLU A 83 6.50 4.83 11.35
C GLU A 83 6.88 6.31 11.46
N TYR A 84 8.09 6.68 11.00
CA TYR A 84 8.51 8.07 10.95
C TYR A 84 7.59 8.89 10.03
N MET A 85 7.29 8.38 8.84
CA MET A 85 6.58 9.14 7.82
C MET A 85 5.08 9.25 8.05
N THR A 86 4.44 8.23 8.62
CA THR A 86 3.00 8.29 8.97
C THR A 86 2.73 9.12 10.23
N ASN A 87 3.68 9.19 11.17
CA ASN A 87 3.49 9.96 12.41
C ASN A 87 3.94 11.42 12.29
N ASP A 88 5.02 11.72 11.55
CA ASP A 88 5.58 13.09 11.48
C ASP A 88 5.18 13.89 10.24
N VAL A 89 4.77 13.24 9.12
CA VAL A 89 4.70 13.92 7.81
C VAL A 89 3.34 13.79 7.12
N TYR A 90 2.71 12.61 7.13
CA TYR A 90 1.50 12.35 6.35
C TYR A 90 0.39 11.66 7.16
N CYS A 91 -0.33 12.42 7.98
CA CYS A 91 -1.46 11.93 8.81
C CYS A 91 -2.64 11.34 8.01
N ASN A 92 -2.65 11.47 6.68
CA ASN A 92 -3.66 10.91 5.78
C ASN A 92 -3.32 9.47 5.35
N LEU A 93 -2.12 8.99 5.68
CA LEU A 93 -1.67 7.64 5.40
C LEU A 93 -1.70 6.83 6.69
N THR A 94 -2.06 5.56 6.58
CA THR A 94 -2.00 4.60 7.70
C THR A 94 -1.05 3.49 7.34
N ILE A 95 -0.37 2.94 8.35
CA ILE A 95 0.30 1.66 8.23
C ILE A 95 -0.76 0.56 8.31
N ALA A 96 -0.67 -0.43 7.44
CA ALA A 96 -1.57 -1.59 7.39
C ALA A 96 -0.75 -2.87 7.56
N GLY A 97 -1.12 -3.68 8.55
CA GLY A 97 -0.44 -4.92 8.92
C GLY A 97 0.58 -4.77 10.05
N SER A 98 0.98 -5.90 10.63
CA SER A 98 2.14 -5.99 11.53
C SER A 98 3.41 -6.20 10.70
N GLY A 99 4.53 -5.59 11.11
CA GLY A 99 5.83 -5.75 10.45
C GLY A 99 6.17 -7.21 10.12
N PHE A 100 6.90 -7.42 9.03
CA PHE A 100 7.39 -8.74 8.65
C PHE A 100 8.52 -9.13 9.60
N ASN A 101 8.29 -10.13 10.46
CA ASN A 101 9.35 -10.83 11.20
C ASN A 101 9.94 -11.94 10.34
#